data_AF-A0A1V4R134-F1
#
_entry.id   AF-A0A1V4R134-F1
#
_cell.length_a   1.000
_cell.length_b   1.000
_cell.length_c   1.000
_cell.angle_alpha   90.00
_cell.angle_beta   90.00
_cell.angle_gamma   90.00
#
_symmetry.space_group_name_H-M   'P 1'
#
loop_
_entity.id
_entity.type
_entity.pdbx_description
1 polymer ?
#
loop_
_entity_poly.entity_id
_entity_poly.type
_entity_poly.pdbx_seq_one_letter_code
_entity_poly.pdbx_strand_id
1 'polypeptide(L)'
;MVACLSRSTPLYFGERAGARPGRLGGAGRVAGSRLACGAWGEYNPAAMEEPISIAIETSSQRGGVALGAGDGLVEPVAFRADRRHAVQVVARLEELLRRHGLRAADLAEVYVSIGPGSFTGLRVGITVARVLAQFVPALRCVAVPTAQAVAENAAGLDFENLGVVMDAGEGQVYVVLFRPTADGLAPVGPGRVIRPQRFVEQVPRPVLLIGEGLGYHRIEGGGILVGEESLWLPRAEGLWRVGRRMAA
;
A
#
# COMPACT_ATOMS: atom_id res chain seq x y z
N MET A 1 -8.43 10.77 51.70
CA MET A 1 -9.32 10.11 52.67
C MET A 1 -10.34 11.17 53.11
N VAL A 2 -11.65 10.85 53.03
CA VAL A 2 -12.86 11.70 53.29
C VAL A 2 -13.19 12.69 52.14
N ALA A 3 -14.12 12.41 51.21
CA ALA A 3 -15.61 12.46 51.25
C ALA A 3 -16.16 13.90 51.48
N CYS A 4 -17.20 14.46 50.84
CA CYS A 4 -18.43 13.92 50.27
C CYS A 4 -19.20 15.01 49.48
N LEU A 5 -19.91 14.60 48.41
CA LEU A 5 -21.24 15.01 47.89
C LEU A 5 -21.83 16.42 48.19
N SER A 6 -22.41 17.07 47.16
CA SER A 6 -23.89 17.18 47.04
C SER A 6 -24.34 17.84 45.72
N ARG A 7 -25.46 17.33 45.20
CA ARG A 7 -26.24 17.79 44.04
C ARG A 7 -27.27 18.84 44.50
N SER A 8 -27.65 19.76 43.61
CA SER A 8 -29.03 20.29 43.55
C SER A 8 -29.29 21.22 42.34
N THR A 9 -29.98 20.68 41.33
CA THR A 9 -31.02 21.37 40.52
C THR A 9 -32.35 21.43 41.32
N PRO A 10 -33.49 22.00 40.84
CA PRO A 10 -33.78 22.89 39.69
C PRO A 10 -34.77 24.04 40.05
N LEU A 11 -35.24 24.78 39.02
CA LEU A 11 -36.64 25.20 38.74
C LEU A 11 -36.78 26.68 38.37
N TYR A 12 -37.38 26.98 37.22
CA TYR A 12 -38.44 27.99 37.13
C TYR A 12 -39.46 27.65 36.03
N PHE A 13 -40.70 28.01 36.35
CA PHE A 13 -42.01 27.67 35.80
C PHE A 13 -42.47 28.61 34.68
N GLY A 14 -43.47 28.19 33.89
CA GLY A 14 -44.26 29.08 33.02
C GLY A 14 -45.34 28.36 32.18
N GLU A 15 -46.53 28.18 32.77
CA GLU A 15 -47.82 27.71 32.21
C GLU A 15 -48.45 28.68 31.16
N ARG A 16 -49.51 28.46 30.35
CA ARG A 16 -50.42 27.36 29.89
C ARG A 16 -51.34 27.93 28.77
N ALA A 17 -52.14 27.02 28.16
CA ALA A 17 -53.37 27.19 27.36
C ALA A 17 -53.19 27.30 25.82
N GLY A 18 -53.88 26.59 24.93
CA GLY A 18 -54.97 25.62 25.02
C GLY A 18 -55.97 25.80 23.87
N ALA A 19 -55.98 24.95 22.82
CA ALA A 19 -57.10 24.78 21.88
C ALA A 19 -57.02 23.44 21.10
N ARG A 20 -58.18 22.89 20.76
CA ARG A 20 -58.51 21.48 20.43
C ARG A 20 -58.36 21.09 18.92
N PRO A 21 -58.46 19.78 18.55
CA PRO A 21 -58.01 19.23 17.28
C PRO A 21 -59.10 19.14 16.20
N GLY A 22 -58.70 19.21 14.91
CA GLY A 22 -59.55 18.97 13.74
C GLY A 22 -59.10 17.74 12.95
N ARG A 23 -60.06 16.87 12.60
CA ARG A 23 -59.89 15.63 11.82
C ARG A 23 -60.11 15.88 10.31
N LEU A 24 -59.23 15.24 9.51
CA LEU A 24 -59.42 14.55 8.21
C LEU A 24 -59.91 15.29 6.95
N GLY A 25 -59.11 15.15 5.88
CA GLY A 25 -59.61 14.76 4.55
C GLY A 25 -58.88 15.38 3.35
N GLY A 26 -58.28 14.54 2.48
CA GLY A 26 -58.17 14.84 1.03
C GLY A 26 -56.78 14.87 0.37
N ALA A 27 -56.28 13.67 0.02
CA ALA A 27 -55.50 13.28 -1.17
C ALA A 27 -54.54 14.27 -1.88
N GLY A 28 -53.27 13.85 -2.00
CA GLY A 28 -52.31 14.36 -2.98
C GLY A 28 -50.91 13.79 -2.78
N ARG A 29 -50.71 12.49 -3.07
CA ARG A 29 -49.39 11.85 -3.05
C ARG A 29 -48.52 12.43 -4.17
N VAL A 30 -47.50 13.20 -3.81
CA VAL A 30 -46.35 13.44 -4.68
C VAL A 30 -45.31 12.38 -4.34
N ALA A 31 -44.97 11.55 -5.32
CA ALA A 31 -44.00 10.48 -5.20
C ALA A 31 -42.61 11.05 -4.90
N GLY A 32 -42.22 11.05 -3.62
CA GLY A 32 -40.82 11.20 -3.23
C GLY A 32 -40.09 9.91 -3.54
N SER A 33 -39.45 9.83 -4.69
CA SER A 33 -38.48 8.77 -4.99
C SER A 33 -37.34 8.88 -3.98
N ARG A 34 -37.41 8.07 -2.91
CA ARG A 34 -36.23 7.73 -2.12
C ARG A 34 -35.28 7.03 -3.08
N LEU A 35 -34.26 7.75 -3.53
CA LEU A 35 -33.09 7.14 -4.14
C LEU A 35 -32.53 6.19 -3.08
N ALA A 36 -32.82 4.91 -3.27
CA ALA A 36 -32.30 3.85 -2.44
C ALA A 36 -30.77 3.92 -2.52
N CYS A 37 -30.13 3.88 -1.35
CA CYS A 37 -28.74 3.49 -1.23
C CYS A 37 -28.58 2.19 -2.04
N GLY A 38 -27.78 2.24 -3.11
CA GLY A 38 -27.65 1.15 -4.07
C GLY A 38 -27.36 -0.16 -3.34
N ALA A 39 -28.10 -1.19 -3.71
CA ALA A 39 -28.04 -2.51 -3.10
C ALA A 39 -26.59 -3.03 -3.11
N TRP A 40 -26.02 -3.17 -1.91
CA TRP A 40 -24.85 -4.00 -1.69
C TRP A 40 -25.29 -5.43 -2.04
N GLY A 41 -24.63 -6.06 -3.02
CA GLY A 41 -24.81 -7.49 -3.26
C GLY A 41 -24.55 -8.27 -1.97
N GLU A 42 -25.17 -9.44 -1.82
CA GLU A 42 -25.03 -10.27 -0.62
C GLU A 42 -23.55 -10.51 -0.30
N TYR A 43 -23.09 -9.90 0.80
CA TYR A 43 -21.75 -10.08 1.33
C TYR A 43 -21.66 -11.48 1.93
N ASN A 44 -20.87 -12.34 1.30
CA ASN A 44 -20.58 -13.68 1.80
C ASN A 44 -19.13 -13.74 2.31
N PRO A 45 -18.87 -13.58 3.62
CA PRO A 45 -17.53 -13.63 4.19
C PRO A 45 -16.88 -15.03 4.06
N ALA A 46 -17.64 -16.05 3.69
CA ALA A 46 -17.18 -17.43 3.52
C ALA A 46 -16.65 -17.74 2.11
N ALA A 47 -16.52 -16.75 1.21
CA ALA A 47 -16.12 -17.00 -0.17
C ALA A 47 -14.61 -17.29 -0.34
N MET A 48 -13.78 -17.07 0.67
CA MET A 48 -12.33 -17.34 0.62
C MET A 48 -11.90 -18.06 1.91
N GLU A 49 -11.48 -19.33 1.79
CA GLU A 49 -10.94 -20.12 2.92
C GLU A 49 -9.54 -19.63 3.36
N GLU A 50 -8.90 -18.78 2.55
CA GLU A 50 -7.52 -18.33 2.71
C GLU A 50 -7.42 -16.88 3.22
N PRO A 51 -6.38 -16.53 3.99
CA PRO A 51 -6.19 -15.18 4.52
C PRO A 51 -5.98 -14.16 3.40
N ILE A 52 -6.73 -13.05 3.44
CA ILE A 52 -6.64 -11.99 2.44
C ILE A 52 -5.54 -11.01 2.80
N SER A 53 -4.69 -10.68 1.83
CA SER A 53 -3.61 -9.71 1.98
C SER A 53 -3.63 -8.66 0.88
N ILE A 54 -3.16 -7.45 1.21
CA ILE A 54 -2.97 -6.38 0.22
C ILE A 54 -1.55 -5.83 0.24
N ALA A 55 -1.07 -5.34 -0.90
CA ALA A 55 0.15 -4.55 -0.99
C ALA A 55 -0.15 -3.12 -1.42
N ILE A 56 0.56 -2.14 -0.84
CA ILE A 56 0.45 -0.71 -1.15
C ILE A 56 1.83 -0.18 -1.55
N GLU A 57 2.02 0.04 -2.85
CA GLU A 57 3.26 0.55 -3.43
C GLU A 57 3.06 2.00 -3.89
N THR A 58 3.74 2.94 -3.24
CA THR A 58 3.64 4.38 -3.53
C THR A 58 4.98 5.09 -3.49
N SER A 59 6.09 4.35 -3.42
CA SER A 59 7.44 4.90 -3.27
C SER A 59 7.98 5.56 -4.54
N SER A 60 7.35 5.35 -5.70
CA SER A 60 7.79 5.91 -6.98
C SER A 60 6.68 6.70 -7.69
N GLN A 61 6.98 7.26 -8.86
CA GLN A 61 5.97 7.94 -9.70
C GLN A 61 4.89 6.98 -10.22
N ARG A 62 5.21 5.69 -10.32
CA ARG A 62 4.25 4.61 -10.54
C ARG A 62 3.85 4.05 -9.17
N GLY A 63 2.56 4.12 -8.88
CA GLY A 63 1.99 3.46 -7.72
C GLY A 63 1.30 2.17 -8.11
N GLY A 64 0.91 1.39 -7.11
CA GLY A 64 0.05 0.25 -7.30
C GLY A 64 -0.51 -0.27 -6.00
N VAL A 65 -1.59 -1.02 -6.12
CA VAL A 65 -2.10 -1.90 -5.06
C VAL A 65 -2.14 -3.33 -5.60
N ALA A 66 -2.04 -4.33 -4.73
CA ALA A 66 -2.24 -5.71 -5.12
C ALA A 66 -3.07 -6.44 -4.08
N LEU A 67 -3.87 -7.40 -4.52
CA LEU A 67 -4.66 -8.32 -3.70
C LEU A 67 -4.05 -9.71 -3.79
N GLY A 68 -3.97 -10.40 -2.66
CA GLY A 68 -3.62 -11.81 -2.56
C GLY A 68 -4.55 -12.56 -1.62
N ALA A 69 -4.53 -13.88 -1.75
CA ALA A 69 -5.22 -14.82 -0.89
C ALA A 69 -4.28 -16.00 -0.65
N GLY A 70 -4.04 -16.32 0.63
CA GLY A 70 -3.11 -17.37 1.02
C GLY A 70 -1.73 -17.15 0.40
N ASP A 71 -1.33 -18.08 -0.47
CA ASP A 71 -0.03 -18.06 -1.15
C ASP A 71 -0.08 -17.49 -2.58
N GLY A 72 -1.27 -17.11 -3.04
CA GLY A 72 -1.53 -16.64 -4.39
C GLY A 72 -1.69 -15.12 -4.49
N LEU A 73 -0.99 -14.52 -5.46
CA LEU A 73 -1.31 -13.17 -5.94
C LEU A 73 -2.58 -13.25 -6.79
N VAL A 74 -3.63 -12.52 -6.39
CA VAL A 74 -4.93 -12.51 -7.08
C VAL A 74 -4.94 -11.47 -8.19
N GLU A 75 -4.66 -10.21 -7.87
CA GLU A 75 -4.71 -9.11 -8.85
C GLU A 75 -3.81 -7.94 -8.44
N PRO A 76 -2.83 -7.56 -9.27
CA PRO A 76 -2.13 -6.29 -9.16
C PRO A 76 -2.80 -5.19 -10.00
N VAL A 77 -2.96 -4.01 -9.42
CA VAL A 77 -3.48 -2.81 -10.09
C VAL A 77 -2.43 -1.70 -10.02
N ALA A 78 -1.86 -1.35 -11.16
CA ALA A 78 -0.94 -0.21 -11.27
C ALA A 78 -1.69 1.08 -11.60
N PHE A 79 -1.19 2.21 -11.11
CA PHE A 79 -1.69 3.53 -11.47
C PHE A 79 -0.53 4.54 -11.58
N ARG A 80 -0.73 5.54 -12.44
CA ARG A 80 0.15 6.71 -12.46
C ARG A 80 -0.28 7.64 -11.34
N ALA A 81 0.69 8.09 -10.56
CA ALA A 81 0.35 8.90 -9.42
C ALA A 81 0.23 10.38 -9.76
N ASP A 82 0.98 10.92 -10.73
CA ASP A 82 0.89 12.32 -11.21
C ASP A 82 0.64 13.37 -10.08
N ARG A 83 1.35 13.23 -8.94
CA ARG A 83 1.21 14.03 -7.70
C ARG A 83 -0.11 13.86 -6.91
N ARG A 84 -0.87 12.82 -7.19
CA ARG A 84 -2.17 12.44 -6.61
C ARG A 84 -2.15 11.04 -6.01
N HIS A 85 -1.00 10.57 -5.50
CA HIS A 85 -0.86 9.24 -4.87
C HIS A 85 -1.97 8.94 -3.87
N ALA A 86 -2.29 9.88 -2.96
CA ALA A 86 -3.27 9.65 -1.90
C ALA A 86 -4.67 9.31 -2.44
N VAL A 87 -5.16 10.09 -3.40
CA VAL A 87 -6.49 9.88 -3.98
C VAL A 87 -6.52 8.59 -4.81
N GLN A 88 -5.46 8.33 -5.58
CA GLN A 88 -5.38 7.13 -6.41
C GLN A 88 -5.31 5.85 -5.57
N VAL A 89 -4.47 5.79 -4.53
CA VAL A 89 -4.31 4.58 -3.70
C VAL A 89 -5.63 4.16 -3.08
N VAL A 90 -6.33 5.09 -2.43
CA VAL A 90 -7.58 4.78 -1.74
C VAL A 90 -8.66 4.35 -2.74
N ALA A 91 -8.82 5.09 -3.84
CA ALA A 91 -9.81 4.74 -4.86
C ALA A 91 -9.53 3.38 -5.52
N ARG A 92 -8.26 3.08 -5.81
CA ARG A 92 -7.87 1.79 -6.44
C ARG A 92 -7.98 0.63 -5.47
N LEU A 93 -7.67 0.84 -4.19
CA LEU A 93 -7.86 -0.18 -3.17
C LEU A 93 -9.36 -0.48 -2.97
N GLU A 94 -10.19 0.56 -2.88
CA GLU A 94 -11.64 0.40 -2.75
C GLU A 94 -12.23 -0.33 -3.96
N GLU A 95 -11.86 0.07 -5.18
CA GLU A 95 -12.28 -0.58 -6.42
C GLU A 95 -11.86 -2.05 -6.45
N LEU A 96 -10.61 -2.35 -6.07
CA LEU A 96 -10.05 -3.70 -6.02
C LEU A 96 -10.78 -4.58 -5.00
N LEU A 97 -11.05 -4.09 -3.79
CA LEU A 97 -11.81 -4.88 -2.81
C LEU A 97 -13.24 -5.11 -3.28
N ARG A 98 -13.91 -4.04 -3.75
CA ARG A 98 -15.33 -4.10 -4.16
C ARG A 98 -15.56 -5.07 -5.32
N ARG A 99 -14.68 -5.09 -6.33
CA ARG A 99 -14.83 -6.01 -7.49
C ARG A 99 -14.64 -7.49 -7.13
N HIS A 100 -13.97 -7.76 -6.02
CA HIS A 100 -13.79 -9.11 -5.45
C HIS A 100 -14.81 -9.41 -4.31
N GLY A 101 -15.78 -8.53 -4.08
CA GLY A 101 -16.79 -8.71 -3.04
C GLY A 101 -16.27 -8.55 -1.60
N LEU A 102 -15.07 -8.00 -1.44
CA LEU A 102 -14.38 -7.84 -0.17
C LEU A 102 -14.63 -6.47 0.46
N ARG A 103 -14.47 -6.43 1.78
CA ARG A 103 -14.47 -5.24 2.62
C ARG A 103 -13.09 -5.10 3.26
N ALA A 104 -12.75 -3.90 3.71
CA ALA A 104 -11.50 -3.68 4.45
C ALA A 104 -11.40 -4.57 5.71
N ALA A 105 -12.54 -4.92 6.33
CA ALA A 105 -12.60 -5.80 7.50
C ALA A 105 -12.20 -7.26 7.21
N ASP A 106 -12.16 -7.67 5.94
CA ASP A 106 -11.76 -9.04 5.55
C ASP A 106 -10.23 -9.17 5.42
N LEU A 107 -9.49 -8.06 5.51
CA LEU A 107 -8.03 -8.05 5.38
C LEU A 107 -7.36 -8.66 6.62
N ALA A 108 -6.49 -9.64 6.39
CA ALA A 108 -5.62 -10.22 7.41
C ALA A 108 -4.23 -9.54 7.42
N GLU A 109 -3.70 -9.16 6.25
CA GLU A 109 -2.36 -8.57 6.14
C GLU A 109 -2.30 -7.38 5.17
N VAL A 110 -1.41 -6.43 5.47
CA VAL A 110 -1.05 -5.31 4.58
C VAL A 110 0.47 -5.17 4.47
N TYR A 111 0.96 -5.13 3.23
CA TYR A 111 2.37 -4.97 2.90
C TYR A 111 2.60 -3.57 2.33
N VAL A 112 3.59 -2.85 2.84
CA VAL A 112 3.83 -1.46 2.43
C VAL A 112 5.32 -1.19 2.25
N SER A 113 5.65 -0.48 1.16
CA SER A 113 7.01 -0.01 0.92
C SER A 113 7.43 1.02 1.97
N ILE A 114 8.60 0.82 2.58
CA ILE A 114 9.16 1.74 3.61
C ILE A 114 10.38 2.54 3.15
N GLY A 115 10.77 2.39 1.89
CA GLY A 115 11.82 3.19 1.26
C GLY A 115 13.13 2.42 1.00
N PRO A 116 14.13 3.11 0.43
CA PRO A 116 14.09 4.53 0.04
C PRO A 116 13.16 4.80 -1.16
N GLY A 117 12.87 6.07 -1.44
CA GLY A 117 11.94 6.48 -2.51
C GLY A 117 11.34 7.87 -2.25
N SER A 118 10.28 8.20 -2.97
CA SER A 118 9.53 9.45 -2.83
C SER A 118 9.04 9.65 -1.40
N PHE A 119 9.55 10.68 -0.71
CA PHE A 119 9.15 11.01 0.66
C PHE A 119 7.63 11.18 0.81
N THR A 120 7.01 11.93 -0.10
CA THR A 120 5.55 12.13 -0.10
C THR A 120 4.82 10.82 -0.41
N GLY A 121 5.29 10.07 -1.40
CA GLY A 121 4.70 8.80 -1.80
C GLY A 121 4.73 7.75 -0.68
N LEU A 122 5.89 7.54 -0.05
CA LEU A 122 6.05 6.62 1.09
C LEU A 122 5.12 6.98 2.24
N ARG A 123 5.04 8.26 2.60
CA ARG A 123 4.13 8.71 3.68
C ARG A 123 2.68 8.43 3.36
N VAL A 124 2.25 8.55 2.10
CA VAL A 124 0.89 8.19 1.69
C VAL A 124 0.63 6.70 1.96
N GLY A 125 1.45 5.80 1.40
CA GLY A 125 1.25 4.36 1.56
C GLY A 125 1.26 3.91 3.02
N ILE A 126 2.26 4.39 3.79
CA ILE A 126 2.37 4.10 5.23
C ILE A 126 1.15 4.63 5.99
N THR A 127 0.65 5.82 5.65
CA THR A 127 -0.54 6.39 6.31
C THR A 127 -1.77 5.54 6.03
N VAL A 128 -1.99 5.12 4.78
CA VAL A 128 -3.13 4.24 4.43
C VAL A 128 -3.04 2.92 5.21
N ALA A 129 -1.88 2.26 5.22
CA ALA A 129 -1.68 1.01 5.97
C ALA A 129 -1.97 1.19 7.48
N ARG A 130 -1.49 2.28 8.08
CA ARG A 130 -1.72 2.58 9.51
C ARG A 130 -3.19 2.87 9.82
N VAL A 131 -3.88 3.60 8.94
CA VAL A 131 -5.31 3.88 9.10
C VAL A 131 -6.10 2.58 9.02
N LEU A 132 -5.80 1.70 8.06
CA LEU A 132 -6.44 0.38 7.98
C LEU A 132 -6.22 -0.43 9.28
N ALA A 133 -5.00 -0.46 9.79
CA ALA A 133 -4.67 -1.19 11.02
C ALA A 133 -5.37 -0.63 12.27
N GLN A 134 -5.78 0.65 12.24
CA GLN A 134 -6.56 1.24 13.32
C GLN A 134 -8.02 0.77 13.32
N PHE A 135 -8.59 0.42 12.16
CA PHE A 135 -10.00 0.06 12.01
C PHE A 135 -10.25 -1.43 11.80
N VAL A 136 -9.25 -2.18 11.34
CA VAL A 136 -9.34 -3.63 11.08
C VAL A 136 -8.65 -4.38 12.21
N PRO A 137 -9.39 -5.09 13.07
CA PRO A 137 -8.80 -5.84 14.19
C PRO A 137 -7.80 -6.88 13.70
N ALA A 138 -6.68 -7.00 14.41
CA ALA A 138 -5.61 -7.97 14.12
C ALA A 138 -4.97 -7.88 12.73
N LEU A 139 -5.17 -6.78 11.98
CA LEU A 139 -4.50 -6.58 10.69
C LEU A 139 -2.98 -6.52 10.90
N ARG A 140 -2.25 -7.48 10.31
CA ARG A 140 -0.79 -7.51 10.34
C ARG A 140 -0.23 -6.54 9.31
N CYS A 141 0.60 -5.59 9.75
CA CYS A 141 1.34 -4.71 8.84
C CYS A 141 2.78 -5.21 8.67
N VAL A 142 3.22 -5.40 7.42
CA VAL A 142 4.60 -5.76 7.09
C VAL A 142 5.25 -4.61 6.32
N ALA A 143 6.36 -4.14 6.87
CA ALA A 143 7.20 -3.12 6.27
C ALA A 143 8.21 -3.77 5.33
N VAL A 144 8.15 -3.43 4.04
CA VAL A 144 9.01 -4.02 3.02
C VAL A 144 9.99 -2.96 2.47
N PRO A 145 11.31 -3.22 2.49
CA PRO A 145 12.28 -2.35 1.84
C PRO A 145 12.00 -2.23 0.34
N THR A 146 11.90 -1.02 -0.17
CA THR A 146 11.50 -0.77 -1.57
C THR A 146 12.47 -1.43 -2.56
N ALA A 147 13.76 -1.48 -2.23
CA ALA A 147 14.76 -2.16 -3.06
C ALA A 147 14.45 -3.66 -3.25
N GLN A 148 13.86 -4.34 -2.26
CA GLN A 148 13.46 -5.74 -2.41
C GLN A 148 12.27 -5.89 -3.36
N ALA A 149 11.31 -4.97 -3.31
CA ALA A 149 10.19 -4.95 -4.25
C ALA A 149 10.64 -4.69 -5.70
N VAL A 150 11.67 -3.85 -5.90
CA VAL A 150 12.30 -3.67 -7.22
C VAL A 150 13.07 -4.91 -7.66
N ALA A 151 13.80 -5.56 -6.74
CA ALA A 151 14.57 -6.77 -7.04
C ALA A 151 13.70 -7.88 -7.66
N GLU A 152 12.47 -8.06 -7.16
CA GLU A 152 11.51 -9.04 -7.72
C GLU A 152 11.20 -8.83 -9.20
N ASN A 153 11.40 -7.64 -9.77
CA ASN A 153 11.21 -7.42 -11.20
C ASN A 153 12.21 -8.22 -12.05
N ALA A 154 13.37 -8.56 -11.49
CA ALA A 154 14.37 -9.41 -12.14
C ALA A 154 14.18 -10.90 -11.80
N ALA A 155 13.17 -11.29 -11.02
CA ALA A 155 12.93 -12.69 -10.71
C ALA A 155 12.73 -13.50 -12.01
N GLY A 156 13.50 -14.58 -12.16
CA GLY A 156 13.49 -15.44 -13.36
C GLY A 156 14.44 -15.01 -14.48
N LEU A 157 15.16 -13.90 -14.34
CA LEU A 157 16.29 -13.56 -15.22
C LEU A 157 17.55 -14.31 -14.78
N ASP A 158 18.43 -14.58 -15.73
CA ASP A 158 19.74 -15.19 -15.47
C ASP A 158 20.78 -14.12 -15.11
N PHE A 159 21.26 -14.17 -13.87
CA PHE A 159 22.34 -13.32 -13.35
C PHE A 159 23.00 -13.95 -12.13
N GLU A 160 24.27 -13.63 -11.90
CA GLU A 160 24.98 -14.03 -10.68
C GLU A 160 24.78 -13.02 -9.54
N ASN A 161 24.86 -11.73 -9.87
CA ASN A 161 24.69 -10.63 -8.93
C ASN A 161 23.68 -9.63 -9.51
N LEU A 162 22.77 -9.15 -8.67
CA LEU A 162 21.82 -8.09 -9.00
C LEU A 162 22.10 -6.87 -8.11
N GLY A 163 22.16 -5.69 -8.70
CA GLY A 163 22.21 -4.42 -7.97
C GLY A 163 20.94 -3.63 -8.21
N VAL A 164 20.21 -3.33 -7.14
CA VAL A 164 19.10 -2.37 -7.20
C VAL A 164 19.64 -0.99 -6.86
N VAL A 165 19.61 -0.09 -7.83
CA VAL A 165 20.14 1.28 -7.74
C VAL A 165 18.99 2.27 -7.66
N MET A 166 18.92 3.03 -6.58
CA MET A 166 17.91 4.05 -6.33
C MET A 166 18.60 5.40 -6.14
N ASP A 167 17.97 6.49 -6.54
CA ASP A 167 18.52 7.82 -6.28
C ASP A 167 18.53 8.11 -4.78
N ALA A 168 19.66 8.65 -4.29
CA ALA A 168 19.80 9.09 -2.90
C ALA A 168 19.97 10.62 -2.77
N GLY A 169 19.84 11.35 -3.89
CA GLY A 169 20.13 12.78 -3.94
C GLY A 169 21.63 13.09 -3.86
N GLU A 170 21.96 14.37 -3.97
CA GLU A 170 23.34 14.89 -3.81
C GLU A 170 24.42 14.18 -4.66
N GLY A 171 24.05 13.67 -5.84
CA GLY A 171 24.97 12.94 -6.72
C GLY A 171 25.35 11.54 -6.21
N GLN A 172 24.55 10.98 -5.30
CA GLN A 172 24.75 9.65 -4.71
C GLN A 172 23.61 8.71 -5.10
N VAL A 173 23.91 7.41 -5.02
CA VAL A 173 22.93 6.34 -5.19
C VAL A 173 22.82 5.53 -3.91
N TYR A 174 21.61 5.09 -3.60
CA TYR A 174 21.37 4.01 -2.65
C TYR A 174 21.38 2.69 -3.42
N VAL A 175 22.24 1.75 -3.01
CA VAL A 175 22.37 0.46 -3.69
C VAL A 175 22.24 -0.69 -2.71
N VAL A 176 21.46 -1.70 -3.07
CA VAL A 176 21.42 -3.01 -2.41
C VAL A 176 21.81 -4.06 -3.44
N LEU A 177 22.73 -4.95 -3.06
CA LEU A 177 23.09 -6.11 -3.87
C LEU A 177 22.22 -7.30 -3.48
N PHE A 178 21.91 -8.15 -4.44
CA PHE A 178 21.09 -9.35 -4.29
C PHE A 178 21.76 -10.52 -5.00
N ARG A 179 21.45 -11.73 -4.51
CA ARG A 179 21.80 -12.99 -5.17
C ARG A 179 20.59 -13.91 -5.26
N PRO A 180 20.51 -14.74 -6.30
CA PRO A 180 19.57 -15.85 -6.34
C PRO A 180 19.81 -16.83 -5.18
N THR A 181 18.73 -17.33 -4.59
CA THR A 181 18.69 -18.39 -3.59
C THR A 181 17.59 -19.38 -3.97
N ALA A 182 17.49 -20.49 -3.23
CA ALA A 182 16.40 -21.46 -3.42
C ALA A 182 15.01 -20.83 -3.23
N ASP A 183 14.91 -19.79 -2.40
CA ASP A 183 13.65 -19.14 -2.00
C ASP A 183 13.39 -17.80 -2.74
N GLY A 184 14.17 -17.50 -3.79
CA GLY A 184 14.04 -16.29 -4.60
C GLY A 184 15.29 -15.41 -4.57
N LEU A 185 15.14 -14.13 -4.24
CA LEU A 185 16.23 -13.16 -4.20
C LEU A 185 16.49 -12.71 -2.76
N ALA A 186 17.74 -12.84 -2.31
CA ALA A 186 18.16 -12.42 -0.98
C ALA A 186 19.18 -11.26 -1.05
N PRO A 187 19.06 -10.24 -0.18
CA PRO A 187 20.02 -9.15 -0.13
C PRO A 187 21.38 -9.63 0.39
N VAL A 188 22.45 -9.20 -0.26
CA VAL A 188 23.84 -9.40 0.15
C VAL A 188 24.26 -8.20 0.99
N GLY A 189 23.83 -8.20 2.25
CA GLY A 189 24.12 -7.14 3.23
C GLY A 189 23.16 -5.94 3.15
N PRO A 190 23.41 -4.90 3.97
CA PRO A 190 22.57 -3.71 4.02
C PRO A 190 22.77 -2.83 2.79
N GLY A 191 21.76 -2.02 2.47
CA GLY A 191 21.91 -1.00 1.44
C GLY A 191 22.90 0.10 1.82
N ARG A 192 23.58 0.64 0.82
CA ARG A 192 24.64 1.64 0.98
C ARG A 192 24.32 2.89 0.18
N VAL A 193 24.54 4.06 0.76
CA VAL A 193 24.60 5.32 0.02
C VAL A 193 26.04 5.56 -0.43
N ILE A 194 26.26 5.68 -1.74
CA ILE A 194 27.60 5.72 -2.34
C ILE A 194 27.60 6.57 -3.61
N ARG A 195 28.74 7.18 -3.94
CA ARG A 195 28.91 7.84 -5.25
C ARG A 195 28.96 6.80 -6.38
N PRO A 196 28.32 7.04 -7.53
CA PRO A 196 28.33 6.11 -8.67
C PRO A 196 29.73 5.61 -9.07
N GLN A 197 30.73 6.50 -9.12
CA GLN A 197 32.10 6.15 -9.51
C GLN A 197 32.73 5.15 -8.53
N ARG A 198 32.52 5.36 -7.23
CA ARG A 198 32.99 4.44 -6.18
C ARG A 198 32.27 3.11 -6.19
N PHE A 199 30.99 3.11 -6.58
CA PHE A 199 30.24 1.87 -6.75
C PHE A 199 30.80 1.02 -7.89
N VAL A 200 31.09 1.62 -9.05
CA VAL A 200 31.69 0.92 -10.21
C VAL A 200 33.03 0.24 -9.87
N GLU A 201 33.83 0.86 -9.00
CA GLU A 201 35.10 0.31 -8.51
C GLU A 201 34.95 -0.93 -7.62
N GLN A 202 33.82 -1.07 -6.91
CA GLN A 202 33.63 -2.06 -5.83
C GLN A 202 32.58 -3.13 -6.15
N VAL A 203 31.78 -2.94 -7.20
CA VAL A 203 30.67 -3.83 -7.51
C VAL A 203 31.19 -5.22 -7.94
N PRO A 204 30.61 -6.32 -7.43
CA PRO A 204 30.90 -7.65 -7.95
C PRO A 204 30.57 -7.73 -9.44
N ARG A 205 31.22 -8.63 -10.17
CA ARG A 205 31.05 -8.80 -11.62
C ARG A 205 31.00 -10.30 -11.97
N PRO A 206 30.16 -10.72 -12.92
CA PRO A 206 29.17 -9.91 -13.63
C PRO A 206 28.02 -9.47 -12.71
N VAL A 207 27.42 -8.31 -13.02
CA VAL A 207 26.28 -7.75 -12.28
C VAL A 207 25.23 -7.18 -13.22
N LEU A 208 23.97 -7.52 -12.97
CA LEU A 208 22.82 -6.87 -13.57
C LEU A 208 22.39 -5.71 -12.66
N LEU A 209 22.26 -4.51 -13.20
CA LEU A 209 21.75 -3.34 -12.50
C LEU A 209 20.34 -3.02 -12.97
N ILE A 210 19.43 -2.82 -12.03
CA ILE A 210 18.09 -2.27 -12.26
C ILE A 210 17.83 -1.16 -11.24
N GLY A 211 16.82 -0.35 -11.51
CA GLY A 211 16.34 0.63 -10.55
C GLY A 211 16.42 2.05 -11.09
N GLU A 212 15.50 2.88 -10.62
CA GLU A 212 15.26 4.22 -11.14
C GLU A 212 16.46 5.17 -10.98
N GLY A 213 17.39 4.88 -10.06
CA GLY A 213 18.64 5.63 -9.95
C GLY A 213 19.50 5.61 -11.21
N LEU A 214 19.36 4.59 -12.06
CA LEU A 214 20.08 4.47 -13.34
C LEU A 214 19.61 5.50 -14.37
N GLY A 215 18.42 6.07 -14.20
CA GLY A 215 17.92 7.18 -15.04
C GLY A 215 18.58 8.52 -14.74
N TYR A 216 19.17 8.70 -13.55
CA TYR A 216 19.84 9.94 -13.16
C TYR A 216 21.37 9.82 -13.15
N HIS A 217 21.87 8.61 -12.92
CA HIS A 217 23.30 8.35 -12.75
C HIS A 217 23.76 7.35 -13.79
N ARG A 218 24.70 7.77 -14.65
CA ARG A 218 25.34 6.86 -15.59
C ARG A 218 26.31 5.93 -14.84
N ILE A 219 25.98 4.64 -14.80
CA ILE A 219 26.77 3.57 -14.18
C ILE A 219 27.11 2.54 -15.25
N GLU A 220 28.35 2.56 -15.72
CA GLU A 220 28.83 1.75 -16.83
C GLU A 220 30.23 1.19 -16.52
N GLY A 221 30.57 0.04 -17.10
CA GLY A 221 31.86 -0.60 -16.92
C GLY A 221 31.85 -2.06 -17.38
N GLY A 222 33.03 -2.65 -17.60
CA GLY A 222 33.13 -4.05 -18.01
C GLY A 222 32.48 -4.99 -17.00
N GLY A 223 31.57 -5.86 -17.46
CA GLY A 223 30.82 -6.79 -16.60
C GLY A 223 29.63 -6.17 -15.85
N ILE A 224 29.32 -4.90 -16.10
CA ILE A 224 28.10 -4.24 -15.63
C ILE A 224 27.07 -4.28 -16.77
N LEU A 225 25.96 -4.96 -16.53
CA LEU A 225 24.81 -5.02 -17.42
C LEU A 225 23.72 -4.12 -16.85
N VAL A 226 23.08 -3.32 -17.70
CA VAL A 226 21.92 -2.50 -17.30
C VAL A 226 20.66 -3.18 -17.81
N GLY A 227 19.77 -3.55 -16.90
CA GLY A 227 18.49 -4.15 -17.25
C GLY A 227 17.54 -3.15 -17.89
N GLU A 228 16.51 -3.66 -18.57
CA GLU A 228 15.50 -2.82 -19.23
C GLU A 228 14.81 -1.86 -18.23
N GLU A 229 14.47 -0.66 -18.71
CA GLU A 229 13.80 0.38 -17.92
C GLU A 229 12.45 -0.10 -17.32
N SER A 230 11.81 -1.06 -17.98
CA SER A 230 10.57 -1.70 -17.51
C SER A 230 10.72 -2.35 -16.12
N LEU A 231 11.95 -2.68 -15.70
CA LEU A 231 12.29 -3.31 -14.43
C LEU A 231 12.64 -2.32 -13.31
N TRP A 232 12.78 -1.03 -13.63
CA TRP A 232 13.42 -0.07 -12.71
C TRP A 232 12.51 0.44 -11.60
N LEU A 233 11.19 0.39 -11.80
CA LEU A 233 10.23 0.90 -10.83
C LEU A 233 9.66 -0.21 -9.95
N PRO A 234 9.46 0.04 -8.65
CA PRO A 234 8.81 -0.93 -7.77
C PRO A 234 7.38 -1.21 -8.24
N ARG A 235 6.93 -2.44 -8.04
CA ARG A 235 5.60 -2.90 -8.43
C ARG A 235 4.89 -3.49 -7.23
N ALA A 236 3.57 -3.29 -7.16
CA ALA A 236 2.75 -3.85 -6.10
C ALA A 236 2.80 -5.40 -6.08
N GLU A 237 2.98 -6.06 -7.22
CA GLU A 237 3.17 -7.52 -7.28
C GLU A 237 4.45 -7.97 -6.56
N GLY A 238 5.58 -7.27 -6.78
CA GLY A 238 6.87 -7.62 -6.19
C GLY A 238 6.85 -7.31 -4.70
N LEU A 239 6.29 -6.15 -4.34
CA LEU A 239 6.01 -5.79 -2.96
C LEU A 239 5.17 -6.87 -2.25
N TRP A 240 4.13 -7.38 -2.90
CA TRP A 240 3.29 -8.43 -2.33
C TRP A 240 4.06 -9.73 -2.11
N ARG A 241 4.82 -10.20 -3.11
CA ARG A 241 5.61 -11.44 -3.00
C ARG A 241 6.64 -11.36 -1.88
N VAL A 242 7.35 -10.23 -1.77
CA VAL A 242 8.32 -10.00 -0.68
C VAL A 242 7.60 -9.92 0.67
N GLY A 243 6.53 -9.13 0.75
CA GLY A 243 5.74 -8.95 1.97
C GLY A 243 5.22 -10.28 2.53
N ARG A 244 4.65 -11.13 1.68
CA ARG A 244 4.18 -12.47 2.05
C ARG A 244 5.32 -13.36 2.56
N ARG A 245 6.48 -13.36 1.90
CA ARG A 245 7.65 -14.14 2.37
C ARG A 245 8.21 -13.63 3.71
N MET A 246 8.11 -12.33 3.99
CA MET A 246 8.49 -11.75 5.29
C MET A 246 7.43 -12.00 6.38
N ALA A 247 6.20 -12.34 6.00
CA ALA A 247 5.10 -12.64 6.91
C ALA A 247 5.08 -14.12 7.35
N ALA A 248 5.51 -15.03 6.46
CA ALA A 248 5.66 -16.46 6.71
C ALA A 248 6.67 -16.76 7.83
#